data_AF-Q51192-F1
#
_entry.id   AF-Q51192-F1
#
_cell.length_a   1.000
_cell.length_b   1.000
_cell.length_c   1.000
_cell.angle_alpha   90.00
_cell.angle_beta   90.00
_cell.angle_gamma   90.00
#
_symmetry.space_group_name_H-M   'P 1'
#
loop_
_entity.id
_entity.type
_entity.pdbx_description
1 polymer ?
#
loop_
_entity_poly.entity_id
_entity_poly.type
_entity_poly.pdbx_seq_one_letter_code
_entity_poly.pdbx_strand_id
1 'polypeptide(L)'
;TKTNREMAQWLQAAQIGTSNGAAGQSSENSKLTTVLDAVELKLGDKEVQKLDNFSNAAQLVVDGIMIPLLPKDSESGKNQADKGKNGETEFTRKFEHTPESDEKDAQAGTPSNGAQTASNTAGDTNGKTKTYEVNLCSNLNYLKYGLLTRKTAGNTGEGGNSSPTAAQTAQGAQSMFLQGERTDEKEIPNDQNVVYRGSWYGYIANGTSWSGNA
;
A
#
# COMPACT_ATOMS: atom_id res chain seq x y z
N THR A 1 12.29 1.30 29.48
CA THR A 1 11.80 2.35 28.58
C THR A 1 12.70 2.40 27.37
N LYS A 2 12.42 1.58 26.36
CA LYS A 2 13.27 1.46 25.16
C LYS A 2 12.75 2.40 24.07
N THR A 3 13.39 3.56 24.07
CA THR A 3 13.70 4.50 22.97
C THR A 3 12.97 4.34 21.63
N ASN A 4 12.16 5.36 21.30
CA ASN A 4 11.70 5.75 19.95
C ASN A 4 12.83 5.91 18.90
N ARG A 5 14.09 5.80 19.31
CA ARG A 5 15.28 5.89 18.48
C ARG A 5 15.54 4.61 17.67
N GLU A 6 15.06 3.44 18.13
CA GLU A 6 15.21 2.18 17.38
C GLU A 6 14.27 2.13 16.16
N MET A 7 13.03 2.64 16.27
CA MET A 7 12.09 2.71 15.14
C MET A 7 12.60 3.60 13.98
N ALA A 8 13.34 4.67 14.31
CA ALA A 8 13.95 5.54 13.30
C ALA A 8 15.14 4.87 12.58
N GLN A 9 15.88 3.98 13.26
CA GLN A 9 16.98 3.24 12.64
C GLN A 9 16.48 2.14 11.69
N TRP A 10 15.28 1.60 11.89
CA TRP A 10 14.69 0.63 10.96
C TRP A 10 14.20 1.25 9.63
N LEU A 11 13.76 2.51 9.60
CA LEU A 11 13.44 3.19 8.34
C LEU A 11 14.68 3.60 7.53
N GLN A 12 15.80 3.86 8.20
CA GLN A 12 17.02 4.35 7.53
C GLN A 12 17.75 3.24 6.76
N ALA A 13 17.63 1.98 7.21
CA ALA A 13 18.26 0.83 6.54
C ALA A 13 17.61 0.48 5.17
N ALA A 14 16.38 0.91 4.92
CA ALA A 14 15.68 0.60 3.67
C ALA A 14 16.07 1.49 2.48
N GLN A 15 16.90 2.54 2.66
CA GLN A 15 17.18 3.56 1.63
C GLN A 15 18.43 3.34 0.77
N ILE A 16 19.17 2.25 0.92
CA ILE A 16 20.36 2.00 0.08
C ILE A 16 20.01 1.07 -1.08
N GLY A 17 19.36 1.63 -2.11
CA GLY A 17 19.24 1.01 -3.43
C GLY A 17 20.19 1.70 -4.41
N THR A 18 21.32 1.08 -4.70
CA THR A 18 22.31 1.57 -5.67
C THR A 18 21.84 1.38 -7.10
N SER A 19 21.49 2.45 -7.81
CA SER A 19 21.33 2.44 -9.27
C SER A 19 22.61 2.98 -9.94
N ASN A 20 23.51 2.09 -10.35
CA ASN A 20 24.60 2.42 -11.27
C ASN A 20 24.07 2.25 -12.70
N GLY A 21 23.81 3.36 -13.41
CA GLY A 21 23.55 3.33 -14.85
C GLY A 21 22.56 4.35 -15.39
N ALA A 22 22.83 5.65 -15.26
CA ALA A 22 22.27 6.69 -16.11
C ALA A 22 23.22 7.90 -16.10
N ALA A 23 23.32 8.62 -17.23
CA ALA A 23 24.25 9.74 -17.45
C ALA A 23 24.37 10.67 -16.24
N GLY A 24 25.58 10.82 -15.71
CA GLY A 24 25.83 11.48 -14.44
C GLY A 24 25.42 12.94 -14.44
N GLN A 25 24.32 13.26 -13.75
CA GLN A 25 24.18 14.57 -13.14
C GLN A 25 25.34 14.72 -12.13
N SER A 26 25.99 15.89 -12.13
CA SER A 26 26.93 16.28 -11.09
C SER A 26 26.34 15.90 -9.73
N SER A 27 27.02 15.05 -8.97
CA SER A 27 26.56 14.62 -7.65
C SER A 27 26.50 15.86 -6.76
N GLU A 28 25.33 16.47 -6.65
CA GLU A 28 25.10 17.50 -5.66
C GLU A 28 25.17 16.83 -4.30
N ASN A 29 26.18 17.19 -3.52
CA ASN A 29 26.32 16.79 -2.12
C ASN A 29 25.34 17.59 -1.23
N SER A 30 24.10 17.73 -1.69
CA SER A 30 23.05 18.44 -0.99
C SER A 30 22.37 17.50 0.01
N LYS A 31 22.06 18.04 1.19
CA LYS A 31 21.32 17.30 2.21
C LYS A 31 19.94 16.92 1.64
N LEU A 32 19.68 15.63 1.55
CA LEU A 32 18.38 15.11 1.12
C LEU A 32 17.34 15.25 2.24
N THR A 33 16.08 15.38 1.84
CA THR A 33 14.91 15.31 2.73
C THR A 33 13.94 14.23 2.23
N THR A 34 13.14 13.68 3.14
CA THR A 34 12.12 12.67 2.82
C THR A 34 10.79 13.37 2.60
N VAL A 35 10.21 13.22 1.41
CA VAL A 35 8.95 13.88 1.03
C VAL A 35 7.72 12.99 1.21
N LEU A 36 7.89 11.67 1.33
CA LEU A 36 6.81 10.72 1.52
C LEU A 36 7.30 9.44 2.21
N ASP A 37 6.37 8.70 2.79
CA ASP A 37 6.53 7.29 3.13
C ASP A 37 5.48 6.48 2.37
N ALA A 38 5.84 5.28 1.91
CA ALA A 38 4.92 4.32 1.33
C ALA A 38 5.46 2.90 1.54
N VAL A 39 4.77 2.11 2.35
CA VAL A 39 5.21 0.76 2.74
C VAL A 39 4.06 -0.23 2.80
N GLU A 40 4.38 -1.48 2.54
CA GLU A 40 3.54 -2.65 2.72
C GLU A 40 4.20 -3.61 3.72
N LEU A 41 3.42 -4.13 4.66
CA LEU A 41 3.84 -5.08 5.68
C LEU A 41 3.10 -6.40 5.46
N LYS A 42 3.80 -7.45 5.04
CA LYS A 42 3.20 -8.77 4.87
C LYS A 42 2.99 -9.45 6.22
N LEU A 43 1.78 -9.90 6.53
CA LEU A 43 1.47 -10.49 7.84
C LEU A 43 2.18 -11.83 8.07
N GLY A 44 2.37 -12.63 7.01
CA GLY A 44 3.00 -13.95 7.09
C GLY A 44 4.49 -13.88 7.41
N ASP A 45 5.26 -13.22 6.53
CA ASP A 45 6.72 -13.20 6.60
C ASP A 45 7.27 -12.04 7.46
N LYS A 46 6.38 -11.17 7.98
CA LYS A 46 6.73 -9.95 8.73
C LYS A 46 7.70 -9.04 7.98
N GLU A 47 7.66 -9.11 6.66
CA GLU A 47 8.51 -8.36 5.74
C GLU A 47 7.89 -6.97 5.50
N VAL A 48 8.73 -5.93 5.50
CA VAL A 48 8.34 -4.58 5.11
C VAL A 48 8.93 -4.28 3.73
N GLN A 49 8.07 -3.96 2.78
CA GLN A 49 8.44 -3.61 1.41
C GLN A 49 8.09 -2.14 1.15
N LYS A 50 8.91 -1.45 0.35
CA LYS A 50 8.56 -0.12 -0.13
C LYS A 50 7.55 -0.23 -1.26
N LEU A 51 6.59 0.68 -1.26
CA LEU A 51 5.67 0.85 -2.37
C LEU A 51 6.07 2.08 -3.19
N ASP A 52 5.76 2.04 -4.48
CA ASP A 52 5.79 3.23 -5.30
C ASP A 52 4.71 4.20 -4.82
N ASN A 53 4.99 5.51 -4.89
CA ASN A 53 4.01 6.54 -4.60
C ASN A 53 4.37 7.83 -5.35
N PHE A 54 3.36 8.49 -5.91
CA PHE A 54 3.53 9.72 -6.69
C PHE A 54 3.23 10.98 -5.86
N SER A 55 3.65 10.99 -4.60
CA SER A 55 3.32 12.02 -3.60
C SER A 55 1.81 12.28 -3.47
N ASN A 56 1.03 11.20 -3.49
CA ASN A 56 -0.42 11.27 -3.30
C ASN A 56 -0.84 10.15 -2.34
N ALA A 57 -1.14 10.53 -1.09
CA ALA A 57 -1.55 9.57 -0.08
C ALA A 57 -2.90 8.89 -0.40
N ALA A 58 -3.74 9.51 -1.24
CA ALA A 58 -5.04 8.99 -1.64
C ALA A 58 -5.00 7.97 -2.80
N GLN A 59 -3.82 7.68 -3.35
CA GLN A 59 -3.62 6.67 -4.39
C GLN A 59 -2.63 5.62 -3.90
N LEU A 60 -3.08 4.37 -3.78
CA LEU A 60 -2.23 3.24 -3.39
C LEU A 60 -1.69 2.57 -4.65
N VAL A 61 -0.37 2.52 -4.82
CA VAL A 61 0.27 1.83 -5.94
C VAL A 61 0.76 0.47 -5.47
N VAL A 62 0.14 -0.60 -5.98
CA VAL A 62 0.48 -1.98 -5.66
C VAL A 62 0.45 -2.80 -6.92
N ASP A 63 1.36 -3.75 -7.10
CA ASP A 63 1.44 -4.59 -8.30
C ASP A 63 1.35 -3.77 -9.63
N GLY A 64 1.93 -2.56 -9.64
CA GLY A 64 1.90 -1.64 -10.79
C GLY A 64 0.54 -1.01 -11.11
N ILE A 65 -0.51 -1.24 -10.32
CA ILE A 65 -1.83 -0.62 -10.47
C ILE A 65 -2.04 0.51 -9.46
N MET A 66 -2.86 1.50 -9.84
CA MET A 66 -3.25 2.61 -8.95
C MET A 66 -4.66 2.37 -8.40
N ILE A 67 -4.76 2.17 -7.08
CA ILE A 67 -6.04 1.98 -6.38
C ILE A 67 -6.46 3.32 -5.75
N PRO A 68 -7.60 3.92 -6.16
CA PRO A 68 -8.13 5.12 -5.53
C PRO A 68 -8.69 4.80 -4.14
N LEU A 69 -8.20 5.50 -3.12
CA LEU A 69 -8.61 5.27 -1.72
C LEU A 69 -9.83 6.11 -1.30
N LEU A 70 -10.14 7.17 -2.05
CA LEU A 70 -11.32 8.01 -1.86
C LEU A 70 -12.49 7.51 -2.71
N PRO A 71 -13.75 7.72 -2.27
CA PRO A 71 -14.92 7.37 -3.08
C PRO A 71 -15.05 8.30 -4.30
N LYS A 72 -15.65 7.79 -5.39
CA LYS A 72 -15.81 8.52 -6.67
C LYS A 72 -16.57 9.84 -6.52
N ASP A 73 -17.54 9.91 -5.62
CA ASP A 73 -18.31 11.14 -5.39
C ASP A 73 -17.49 12.25 -4.69
N SER A 74 -16.27 11.94 -4.24
CA SER A 74 -15.28 12.93 -3.78
C SER A 74 -14.48 13.58 -4.92
N GLU A 75 -14.71 13.19 -6.18
CA GLU A 75 -14.09 13.74 -7.39
C GLU A 75 -14.68 15.11 -7.79
N SER A 76 -14.71 16.09 -6.87
CA SER A 76 -14.91 17.48 -7.27
C SER A 76 -13.62 18.04 -7.91
N GLY A 77 -13.14 17.43 -9.02
CA GLY A 77 -12.00 17.93 -9.82
C GLY A 77 -10.67 18.15 -9.09
N LYS A 78 -10.58 17.74 -7.82
CA LYS A 78 -9.41 17.86 -6.94
C LYS A 78 -9.17 16.46 -6.40
N ASN A 79 -8.13 15.78 -6.87
CA ASN A 79 -7.75 14.40 -6.49
C ASN A 79 -7.21 14.31 -5.04
N GLN A 80 -7.71 15.17 -4.17
CA GLN A 80 -7.20 15.45 -2.85
C GLN A 80 -8.41 16.00 -2.08
N ALA A 81 -8.86 15.26 -1.07
CA ALA A 81 -9.89 15.73 -0.14
C ALA A 81 -9.54 17.15 0.31
N ASP A 82 -10.55 17.99 0.52
CA ASP A 82 -10.34 19.38 0.93
C ASP A 82 -9.44 19.39 2.18
N LYS A 83 -8.18 19.86 2.01
CA LYS A 83 -7.08 19.69 2.99
C LYS A 83 -7.37 20.38 4.33
N GLY A 84 -8.50 21.08 4.47
CA GLY A 84 -8.89 21.88 5.63
C GLY A 84 -9.79 21.22 6.68
N LYS A 85 -10.45 20.07 6.40
CA LYS A 85 -11.35 19.44 7.39
C LYS A 85 -11.23 17.91 7.44
N ASN A 86 -10.52 17.41 8.45
CA ASN A 86 -10.57 15.99 8.79
C ASN A 86 -11.93 15.68 9.46
N GLY A 87 -12.58 14.58 9.10
CA GLY A 87 -13.74 14.04 9.84
C GLY A 87 -15.14 14.23 9.23
N GLU A 88 -15.26 14.65 7.97
CA GLU A 88 -16.56 14.66 7.25
C GLU A 88 -16.90 13.31 6.59
N THR A 89 -15.94 12.36 6.60
CA THR A 89 -16.11 10.99 6.08
C THR A 89 -16.13 9.97 7.22
N GLU A 90 -16.70 8.79 6.98
CA GLU A 90 -16.65 7.67 7.94
C GLU A 90 -15.20 7.39 8.37
N PHE A 91 -15.03 6.98 9.64
CA PHE A 91 -13.70 6.77 10.23
C PHE A 91 -12.89 5.68 9.50
N THR A 92 -13.57 4.62 9.08
CA THR A 92 -13.01 3.52 8.31
C THR A 92 -13.81 3.31 7.03
N ARG A 93 -13.12 2.99 5.93
CA ARG A 93 -13.75 2.62 4.66
C ARG A 93 -13.25 1.26 4.22
N LYS A 94 -14.18 0.37 3.87
CA LYS A 94 -13.91 -0.92 3.25
C LYS A 94 -14.46 -0.96 1.84
N PHE A 95 -13.68 -1.40 0.87
CA PHE A 95 -14.12 -1.55 -0.52
C PHE A 95 -13.28 -2.61 -1.26
N GLU A 96 -13.76 -3.02 -2.42
CA GLU A 96 -13.02 -3.85 -3.36
C GLU A 96 -12.69 -3.06 -4.63
N HIS A 97 -11.53 -3.35 -5.21
CA HIS A 97 -11.08 -2.79 -6.47
C HIS A 97 -10.61 -3.93 -7.38
N THR A 98 -11.26 -4.04 -8.54
CA THR A 98 -10.85 -4.94 -9.60
C THR A 98 -10.39 -4.07 -10.76
N PRO A 99 -9.11 -4.13 -11.16
CA PRO A 99 -8.62 -3.40 -12.32
C PRO A 99 -9.38 -3.85 -13.56
N GLU A 100 -9.77 -2.89 -14.39
CA GLU A 100 -10.28 -3.20 -15.73
C GLU A 100 -9.12 -3.74 -16.58
N SER A 101 -9.40 -4.73 -17.42
CA SER A 101 -8.43 -5.18 -18.42
C SER A 101 -8.41 -4.18 -19.56
N ASP A 102 -7.25 -3.60 -19.86
CA ASP A 102 -7.14 -2.68 -20.99
C ASP A 102 -7.46 -3.42 -22.30
N GLU A 103 -8.38 -2.91 -23.12
CA GLU A 103 -8.71 -3.53 -24.43
C GLU A 103 -7.48 -3.67 -25.34
N LYS A 104 -6.46 -2.83 -25.13
CA LYS A 104 -5.20 -2.83 -25.88
C LYS A 104 -4.26 -3.98 -25.47
N ASP A 105 -4.41 -4.53 -24.27
CA ASP A 105 -3.60 -5.67 -23.80
C ASP A 105 -3.99 -6.98 -24.51
N ALA A 106 -5.21 -7.06 -25.03
CA ALA A 106 -5.67 -8.20 -25.84
C ALA A 106 -5.00 -8.27 -27.24
N GLN A 107 -4.44 -7.15 -27.73
CA GLN A 107 -3.81 -7.06 -29.06
C GLN A 107 -2.29 -7.25 -29.07
N ALA A 108 -1.62 -7.34 -27.91
CA ALA A 108 -0.16 -7.43 -27.81
C ALA A 108 0.40 -8.85 -28.04
N GLY A 109 -0.41 -9.83 -28.43
CA GLY A 109 0.02 -11.21 -28.64
C GLY A 109 -0.48 -11.82 -29.95
N THR A 110 0.28 -11.68 -31.04
CA THR A 110 0.22 -12.68 -32.12
C THR A 110 0.91 -13.94 -31.58
N PRO A 111 0.22 -15.10 -31.49
CA PRO A 111 0.82 -16.29 -30.90
C PRO A 111 1.89 -16.85 -31.83
N SER A 112 3.17 -16.63 -31.51
CA SER A 112 4.27 -17.41 -32.06
C SER A 112 4.62 -18.51 -31.07
N ASN A 113 4.04 -19.68 -31.32
CA ASN A 113 4.47 -21.01 -30.87
C ASN A 113 5.21 -21.09 -29.51
N GLY A 114 4.45 -21.20 -28.41
CA GLY A 114 4.94 -21.65 -27.11
C GLY A 114 4.81 -20.62 -25.99
N ALA A 115 3.67 -20.67 -25.29
CA ALA A 115 3.42 -20.11 -23.95
C ALA A 115 4.06 -18.73 -23.65
N GLN A 116 3.46 -17.67 -24.18
CA GLN A 116 3.70 -16.32 -23.66
C GLN A 116 2.39 -15.80 -23.07
N THR A 117 2.14 -16.14 -21.81
CA THR A 117 1.10 -15.46 -21.01
C THR A 117 1.56 -14.01 -20.90
N ALA A 118 0.83 -13.08 -21.50
CA ALA A 118 0.97 -11.68 -21.15
C ALA A 118 0.70 -11.59 -19.64
N SER A 119 1.76 -11.47 -18.84
CA SER A 119 1.64 -11.23 -17.42
C SER A 119 1.20 -9.79 -17.27
N ASN A 120 -0.10 -9.53 -17.43
CA ASN A 120 -0.69 -8.30 -16.95
C ASN A 120 -0.26 -8.18 -15.49
N THR A 121 0.36 -7.08 -15.07
CA THR A 121 0.82 -6.92 -13.68
C THR A 121 -0.37 -7.05 -12.69
N ALA A 122 -1.57 -6.72 -13.18
CA ALA A 122 -2.88 -6.90 -12.54
C ALA A 122 -3.44 -8.35 -12.53
N GLY A 123 -2.81 -9.28 -13.23
CA GLY A 123 -3.18 -10.70 -13.30
C GLY A 123 -2.34 -11.58 -12.37
N ASP A 124 -2.86 -12.75 -12.01
CA ASP A 124 -2.02 -13.83 -11.46
C ASP A 124 -1.15 -14.48 -12.55
N THR A 125 -0.25 -15.39 -12.16
CA THR A 125 0.63 -16.13 -13.08
C THR A 125 -0.13 -16.93 -14.15
N ASN A 126 -1.45 -17.08 -14.01
CA ASN A 126 -2.35 -17.78 -14.93
C ASN A 126 -3.24 -16.83 -15.75
N GLY A 127 -3.01 -15.51 -15.69
CA GLY A 127 -3.80 -14.51 -16.41
C GLY A 127 -5.18 -14.23 -15.80
N LYS A 128 -5.45 -14.66 -14.56
CA LYS A 128 -6.72 -14.34 -13.87
C LYS A 128 -6.64 -12.98 -13.18
N THR A 129 -7.71 -12.19 -13.28
CA THR A 129 -7.82 -10.87 -12.66
C THR A 129 -7.66 -10.95 -11.14
N LYS A 130 -6.78 -10.12 -10.57
CA LYS A 130 -6.69 -9.91 -9.13
C LYS A 130 -7.74 -8.89 -8.68
N THR A 131 -8.44 -9.20 -7.59
CA THR A 131 -9.30 -8.22 -6.90
C THR A 131 -8.64 -7.83 -5.59
N TYR A 132 -8.64 -6.54 -5.27
CA TYR A 132 -8.00 -5.99 -4.08
C TYR A 132 -9.08 -5.57 -3.09
N GLU A 133 -9.16 -6.21 -1.93
CA GLU A 133 -9.98 -5.74 -0.82
C GLU A 133 -9.15 -4.81 0.06
N VAL A 134 -9.63 -3.59 0.26
CA VAL A 134 -8.96 -2.55 1.04
C VAL A 134 -9.84 -2.15 2.20
N ASN A 135 -9.28 -2.12 3.41
CA ASN A 135 -9.91 -1.58 4.60
C ASN A 135 -8.98 -0.52 5.23
N LEU A 136 -9.36 0.76 5.21
CA LEU A 136 -8.46 1.85 5.59
C LEU A 136 -9.10 2.86 6.56
N CYS A 137 -8.25 3.61 7.26
CA CYS A 137 -8.62 4.82 7.97
C CYS A 137 -8.83 5.97 6.96
N SER A 138 -10.08 6.39 6.73
CA SER A 138 -10.43 7.31 5.64
C SER A 138 -10.35 8.79 6.02
N ASN A 139 -10.40 9.13 7.31
CA ASN A 139 -10.58 10.50 7.79
C ASN A 139 -9.31 11.38 7.85
N LEU A 140 -8.16 10.86 7.41
CA LEU A 140 -6.87 11.57 7.42
C LEU A 140 -6.47 12.02 6.01
N ASN A 141 -6.20 13.30 5.80
CA ASN A 141 -5.94 13.82 4.44
C ASN A 141 -4.57 13.47 3.86
N TYR A 142 -3.50 13.51 4.67
CA TYR A 142 -2.11 13.36 4.22
C TYR A 142 -1.50 11.99 4.55
N LEU A 143 -2.27 11.10 5.18
CA LEU A 143 -1.85 9.79 5.62
C LEU A 143 -2.99 8.81 5.37
N LYS A 144 -2.71 7.68 4.71
CA LYS A 144 -3.63 6.55 4.62
C LYS A 144 -2.91 5.30 5.11
N TYR A 145 -3.61 4.51 5.91
CA TYR A 145 -3.13 3.23 6.40
C TYR A 145 -4.29 2.27 6.57
N GLY A 146 -4.01 0.98 6.45
CA GLY A 146 -5.06 -0.03 6.44
C GLY A 146 -4.56 -1.44 6.16
N LEU A 147 -5.53 -2.31 5.86
CA LEU A 147 -5.33 -3.67 5.40
C LEU A 147 -5.55 -3.73 3.88
N LEU A 148 -4.73 -4.54 3.23
CA LEU A 148 -4.81 -4.89 1.82
C LEU A 148 -4.89 -6.41 1.72
N THR A 149 -5.89 -6.92 1.01
CA THR A 149 -5.99 -8.36 0.71
C THR A 149 -6.06 -8.56 -0.79
N ARG A 150 -5.11 -9.31 -1.34
CA ARG A 150 -5.08 -9.68 -2.76
C ARG A 150 -5.91 -10.94 -2.97
N LYS A 151 -7.11 -10.81 -3.54
CA LYS A 151 -7.99 -11.94 -3.89
C LYS A 151 -7.69 -12.44 -5.30
N THR A 152 -7.47 -13.74 -5.42
CA THR A 152 -7.34 -14.49 -6.67
C THR A 152 -8.21 -15.74 -6.57
N ALA A 153 -8.62 -16.31 -7.71
CA ALA A 153 -9.42 -17.54 -7.72
C ALA A 153 -8.78 -18.74 -6.95
N GLY A 154 -7.48 -18.68 -6.64
CA GLY A 154 -6.79 -19.70 -5.84
C GLY A 154 -6.85 -19.48 -4.32
N ASN A 155 -7.27 -18.30 -3.84
CA ASN A 155 -7.34 -17.96 -2.41
C ASN A 155 -8.72 -17.47 -1.93
N THR A 156 -9.63 -17.08 -2.83
CA THR A 156 -11.07 -17.00 -2.53
C THR A 156 -11.62 -18.42 -2.49
N GLY A 157 -12.19 -18.84 -1.35
CA GLY A 157 -12.69 -20.19 -1.09
C GLY A 157 -13.91 -20.64 -1.91
N GLU A 158 -13.93 -20.37 -3.22
CA GLU A 158 -14.97 -20.86 -4.14
C GLU A 158 -14.89 -22.39 -4.36
N GLY A 159 -13.82 -23.05 -3.92
CA GLY A 159 -13.79 -24.49 -3.70
C GLY A 159 -14.19 -24.79 -2.26
N GLY A 160 -15.38 -25.38 -2.05
CA GLY A 160 -16.02 -25.66 -0.76
C GLY A 160 -15.29 -26.66 0.16
N ASN A 161 -13.99 -26.48 0.40
CA ASN A 161 -13.25 -27.23 1.40
C ASN A 161 -12.24 -26.29 2.09
N SER A 162 -12.55 -25.91 3.33
CA SER A 162 -11.67 -25.14 4.21
C SER A 162 -10.45 -25.98 4.62
N SER A 163 -9.51 -26.16 3.70
CA SER A 163 -8.22 -26.79 3.99
C SER A 163 -7.31 -25.80 4.73
N PRO A 164 -6.49 -26.26 5.71
CA PRO A 164 -5.46 -25.43 6.36
C PRO A 164 -4.56 -24.68 5.38
N THR A 165 -4.32 -25.26 4.19
CA THR A 165 -3.53 -24.65 3.11
C THR A 165 -4.21 -23.41 2.53
N ALA A 166 -5.55 -23.40 2.39
CA ALA A 166 -6.29 -22.23 1.91
C ALA A 166 -6.25 -21.08 2.92
N ALA A 167 -6.28 -21.39 4.22
CA ALA A 167 -6.13 -20.39 5.29
C ALA A 167 -4.72 -19.77 5.32
N GLN A 168 -3.67 -20.58 5.13
CA GLN A 168 -2.28 -20.09 4.99
C GLN A 168 -2.08 -19.23 3.74
N THR A 169 -2.65 -19.63 2.60
CA THR A 169 -2.61 -18.82 1.37
C THR A 169 -3.39 -17.52 1.52
N ALA A 170 -4.53 -17.52 2.21
CA ALA A 170 -5.30 -16.31 2.51
C ALA A 170 -4.56 -15.36 3.46
N GLN A 171 -3.80 -15.90 4.43
CA GLN A 171 -2.92 -15.11 5.31
C GLN A 171 -1.71 -14.52 4.55
N GLY A 172 -1.12 -15.28 3.63
CA GLY A 172 -0.06 -14.80 2.75
C GLY A 172 -0.52 -13.73 1.74
N ALA A 173 -1.83 -13.67 1.47
CA ALA A 173 -2.45 -12.68 0.60
C ALA A 173 -2.84 -11.38 1.31
N GLN A 174 -2.79 -11.35 2.64
CA GLN A 174 -3.12 -10.18 3.46
C GLN A 174 -1.85 -9.45 3.90
N SER A 175 -1.90 -8.13 3.77
CA SER A 175 -0.87 -7.20 4.23
C SER A 175 -1.49 -5.99 4.92
N MET A 176 -0.67 -5.25 5.65
CA MET A 176 -0.97 -3.88 6.08
C MET A 176 -0.24 -2.92 5.16
N PHE A 177 -0.77 -1.72 4.97
CA PHE A 177 -0.07 -0.66 4.25
C PHE A 177 -0.12 0.66 5.03
N LEU A 178 0.87 1.51 4.78
CA LEU A 178 0.92 2.89 5.26
C LEU A 178 1.58 3.75 4.20
N GLN A 179 0.93 4.87 3.84
CA GLN A 179 1.50 5.86 2.95
C GLN A 179 1.08 7.28 3.32
N GLY A 180 1.99 8.24 3.21
CA GLY A 180 1.72 9.62 3.56
C GLY A 180 2.69 10.63 2.96
N GLU A 181 2.20 11.85 2.81
CA GLU A 181 2.96 13.03 2.39
C GLU A 181 3.63 13.64 3.63
N ARG A 182 4.96 13.78 3.62
CA ARG A 182 5.69 14.41 4.73
C ARG A 182 5.52 15.93 4.68
N THR A 183 5.34 16.53 5.86
CA THR A 183 5.47 17.98 6.05
C THR A 183 6.91 18.40 5.73
N ASP A 184 7.08 19.54 5.04
CA ASP A 184 8.41 20.12 4.78
C ASP A 184 9.14 20.34 6.12
N GLU A 185 10.45 20.05 6.16
CA GLU A 185 11.29 20.25 7.34
C GLU A 185 11.18 21.67 7.92
N LYS A 186 10.91 22.68 7.08
CA LYS A 186 10.75 24.08 7.47
C LYS A 186 9.39 24.40 8.09
N GLU A 187 8.39 23.55 7.87
CA GLU A 187 7.03 23.70 8.37
C GLU A 187 6.75 22.84 9.61
N ILE A 188 7.73 22.06 10.07
CA ILE A 188 7.61 21.29 11.31
C ILE A 188 7.42 22.24 12.50
N PRO A 189 6.35 22.08 13.30
CA PRO A 189 6.12 22.92 14.47
C PRO A 189 7.23 22.81 15.51
N ASN A 190 7.52 23.92 16.19
CA ASN A 190 8.45 23.98 17.32
C ASN A 190 7.75 23.84 18.68
N ASP A 191 6.46 23.50 18.66
CA ASP A 191 5.66 23.34 19.88
C ASP A 191 6.16 22.17 20.72
N GLN A 192 6.35 22.42 22.02
CA GLN A 192 6.90 21.43 22.94
C GLN A 192 5.86 20.42 23.45
N ASN A 193 4.57 20.71 23.26
CA ASN A 193 3.48 19.88 23.75
C ASN A 193 2.37 19.76 22.70
N VAL A 194 2.42 18.68 21.91
CA VAL A 194 1.42 18.34 20.90
C VAL A 194 0.89 16.95 21.20
N VAL A 195 -0.44 16.80 21.23
CA VAL A 195 -1.10 15.52 21.46
C VAL A 195 -1.73 15.03 20.16
N TYR A 196 -1.33 13.85 19.72
CA TYR A 196 -1.93 13.15 18.58
C TYR A 196 -2.87 12.06 19.09
N ARG A 197 -4.04 11.94 18.47
CA ARG A 197 -5.01 10.87 18.72
C ARG A 197 -5.31 10.16 17.41
N GLY A 198 -5.38 8.84 17.45
CA GLY A 198 -5.61 8.02 16.27
C GLY A 198 -5.93 6.58 16.64
N SER A 199 -5.94 5.75 15.61
CA SER A 199 -6.14 4.31 15.67
C SER A 199 -4.93 3.59 15.06
N TRP A 200 -4.94 2.27 15.11
CA TRP A 200 -3.97 1.39 14.50
C TRP A 200 -4.64 0.09 14.07
N TYR A 201 -4.08 -0.52 13.03
CA TYR A 201 -4.30 -1.93 12.72
C TYR A 201 -3.10 -2.71 13.25
N GLY A 202 -3.31 -3.92 13.76
CA GLY A 202 -2.20 -4.75 14.18
C GLY A 202 -2.49 -6.24 14.14
N TYR A 203 -1.43 -6.99 13.92
CA TYR A 203 -1.42 -8.45 13.91
C TYR A 203 -0.24 -8.95 14.75
N ILE A 204 -0.52 -9.79 15.74
CA ILE A 204 0.46 -10.36 16.65
C ILE A 204 0.22 -11.86 16.73
N ALA A 205 1.25 -12.67 16.48
CA ALA A 205 1.14 -14.12 16.55
C ALA A 205 2.28 -14.72 17.39
N ASN A 206 1.91 -15.52 18.39
CA ASN A 206 2.81 -16.34 19.20
C ASN A 206 2.07 -17.61 19.65
N GLY A 207 2.05 -18.63 18.79
CA GLY A 207 1.22 -19.83 18.96
C GLY A 207 -0.26 -19.58 18.59
N THR A 208 -0.89 -18.61 19.26
CA THR A 208 -2.21 -18.06 18.89
C THR A 208 -2.02 -16.71 18.21
N SER A 209 -2.85 -16.40 17.21
CA SER A 209 -2.86 -15.09 16.55
C SER A 209 -3.94 -14.18 17.14
N TRP A 210 -3.61 -12.89 17.21
CA TRP A 210 -4.50 -11.80 17.53
C TRP A 210 -4.45 -10.79 16.39
N SER A 211 -5.62 -10.37 15.91
CA SER A 211 -5.79 -9.26 14.99
C SER A 211 -6.73 -8.25 15.62
N GLY A 212 -6.43 -6.96 15.43
CA GLY A 212 -7.28 -5.90 15.94
C GLY A 212 -7.17 -4.61 15.14
N ASN A 213 -8.27 -3.87 15.19
CA ASN A 213 -8.42 -2.50 14.73
C ASN A 213 -8.95 -1.69 15.93
N ALA A 214 -8.27 -0.60 16.28
CA ALA A 214 -8.60 0.23 17.44
C ALA A 214 -9.46 1.46 17.11
#